data_AF-A0A7K1BA42-F1
#
_entry.id   AF-A0A7K1BA42-F1
#
_cell.length_a   1.000
_cell.length_b   1.000
_cell.length_c   1.000
_cell.angle_alpha   90.00
_cell.angle_beta   90.00
_cell.angle_gamma   90.00
#
_symmetry.space_group_name_H-M   'P 1'
#
loop_
_entity.id
_entity.type
_entity.pdbx_description
1 polymer ?
#
loop_
_entity_poly.entity_id
_entity_poly.type
_entity_poly.pdbx_seq_one_letter_code
_entity_poly.pdbx_strand_id
1 'polypeptide(L)'
;MCRVREPSPCGGRPDRPCKDVPAVISLRQHIFSLVAVFVALAVGIAAGSTVVRGPLLDSTRARLESAEELIEVERAENDALAAELAQLDNWVVDGPDQLLRGRLSGLAVLTIVAGDVDPDVVAGVVRSIRATAGPFLGELRIDPAVFDPEQTDRVASVLGITLEPEADAAGDDVSADDVAALTMTAFGERIAERLPTVAEAIVTTVASEGSAGDGASTGGEVLRSVFGDLEDAGLVDLLEVNTRPVTAERMEVLVLTDRNLVHDPAAMLDSLITVSDPAGAAIDVLVAEVNRVAQDNETPVGSYVARIRDDGRLRDEVSTVDNAEIFLGWVAAVLGLEAAGAGSVGHYGFRDGADGAVPPRPAAPEG
;
A
#
# COMPACT_ATOMS: atom_id res chain seq x y z
N MET A 1 -80.49 12.01 -4.18
CA MET A 1 -81.45 12.24 -3.07
C MET A 1 -81.72 13.73 -2.99
N CYS A 2 -82.92 14.14 -3.43
CA CYS A 2 -83.41 15.52 -3.37
C CYS A 2 -83.79 15.92 -1.94
N ARG A 3 -83.55 17.18 -1.58
CA ARG A 3 -84.39 18.03 -0.72
C ARG A 3 -83.86 19.46 -0.85
N VAL A 4 -84.38 20.26 -1.78
CA VAL A 4 -85.65 21.01 -1.72
C VAL A 4 -85.74 21.88 -0.46
N ARG A 5 -85.73 23.17 -0.77
CA ARG A 5 -85.81 24.38 0.05
C ARG A 5 -87.27 24.62 0.46
N GLU A 6 -87.50 25.12 1.67
CA GLU A 6 -88.72 25.86 2.00
C GLU A 6 -88.38 27.14 2.79
N PRO A 7 -89.04 28.28 2.48
CA PRO A 7 -88.84 29.57 3.16
C PRO A 7 -89.93 29.81 4.22
N SER A 8 -89.60 30.58 5.26
CA SER A 8 -90.61 31.11 6.20
C SER A 8 -90.88 32.59 5.93
N PRO A 9 -92.16 33.03 5.94
CA PRO A 9 -92.57 34.39 5.60
C PRO A 9 -92.85 35.25 6.85
N CYS A 10 -92.58 36.55 6.74
CA CYS A 10 -93.22 37.66 7.45
C CYS A 10 -92.82 38.92 6.64
N GLY A 11 -93.69 39.77 6.10
CA GLY A 11 -95.02 40.15 6.57
C GLY A 11 -95.01 41.61 7.06
N GLY A 12 -94.91 42.57 6.13
CA GLY A 12 -95.56 43.89 6.21
C GLY A 12 -94.94 45.02 7.05
N ARG A 13 -94.39 46.03 6.37
CA ARG A 13 -94.77 47.46 6.46
C ARG A 13 -94.19 48.26 5.27
N PRO A 14 -94.96 49.15 4.62
CA PRO A 14 -94.47 49.93 3.49
C PRO A 14 -93.81 51.24 3.93
N ASP A 15 -93.11 51.84 2.96
CA ASP A 15 -92.61 53.23 2.91
C ASP A 15 -91.30 53.57 3.62
N ARG A 16 -90.17 53.37 2.93
CA ARG A 16 -89.08 54.36 2.79
C ARG A 16 -88.37 54.23 1.44
N PRO A 17 -88.16 55.33 0.68
CA PRO A 17 -87.30 55.31 -0.49
C PRO A 17 -85.84 55.39 -0.04
N CYS A 18 -85.08 54.31 -0.16
CA CYS A 18 -83.64 54.35 0.04
C CYS A 18 -82.96 54.62 -1.31
N LYS A 19 -82.43 55.84 -1.41
CA LYS A 19 -81.57 56.36 -2.48
C LYS A 19 -80.49 55.34 -2.88
N ASP A 20 -80.37 55.11 -4.18
CA ASP A 20 -79.09 54.75 -4.79
C ASP A 20 -78.10 55.89 -4.54
N VAL A 21 -77.15 55.67 -3.63
CA VAL A 21 -75.91 56.43 -3.57
C VAL A 21 -74.85 55.53 -4.19
N PRO A 22 -74.29 55.87 -5.36
CA PRO A 22 -73.12 55.14 -5.84
C PRO A 22 -72.02 55.37 -4.81
N ALA A 23 -71.58 54.30 -4.15
CA ALA A 23 -70.47 54.33 -3.20
C ALA A 23 -69.16 54.59 -3.98
N VAL A 24 -68.93 55.85 -4.33
CA VAL A 24 -67.63 56.29 -4.84
C VAL A 24 -66.69 56.24 -3.64
N ILE A 25 -65.78 55.28 -3.64
CA ILE A 25 -64.77 55.11 -2.60
C ILE A 25 -64.04 56.46 -2.45
N SER A 26 -64.18 57.11 -1.30
CA SER A 26 -63.47 58.38 -1.06
C SER A 26 -61.96 58.10 -1.02
N LEU A 27 -61.13 59.02 -1.55
CA LEU A 27 -59.66 58.92 -1.46
C LEU A 27 -59.19 58.57 -0.03
N ARG A 28 -59.88 59.12 0.97
CA ARG A 28 -59.68 58.84 2.39
C ARG A 28 -59.89 57.35 2.74
N GLN A 29 -60.94 56.72 2.24
CA GLN A 29 -61.23 55.29 2.47
C GLN A 29 -60.21 54.37 1.78
N HIS A 30 -59.76 54.69 0.56
CA HIS A 30 -58.71 53.90 -0.11
C HIS A 30 -57.37 53.98 0.62
N ILE A 31 -56.99 55.18 1.11
CA ILE A 31 -55.80 55.36 1.94
C ILE A 31 -55.92 54.56 3.25
N PHE A 32 -57.08 54.58 3.92
CA PHE A 32 -57.27 53.80 5.15
C PHE A 32 -57.17 52.29 4.92
N SER A 33 -57.71 51.75 3.82
CA SER A 33 -57.58 50.33 3.48
C SER A 33 -56.13 49.95 3.17
N LEU A 34 -55.40 50.78 2.43
CA LEU A 34 -53.99 50.53 2.11
C LEU A 34 -53.12 50.57 3.38
N VAL A 35 -53.31 51.60 4.23
CA VAL A 35 -52.61 51.69 5.52
C VAL A 35 -52.94 50.50 6.42
N ALA A 36 -54.21 50.08 6.49
CA ALA A 36 -54.60 48.91 7.28
C ALA A 36 -53.92 47.63 6.80
N VAL A 37 -53.79 47.41 5.49
CA VAL A 37 -53.07 46.27 4.91
C VAL A 37 -51.57 46.34 5.24
N PHE A 38 -50.94 47.51 5.10
CA PHE A 38 -49.52 47.67 5.43
C PHE A 38 -49.23 47.48 6.93
N VAL A 39 -50.10 47.98 7.81
CA VAL A 39 -49.98 47.75 9.26
C VAL A 39 -50.18 46.27 9.59
N ALA A 40 -51.19 45.62 9.00
CA ALA A 40 -51.42 44.19 9.18
C ALA A 40 -50.21 43.36 8.71
N LEU A 41 -49.58 43.70 7.59
CA LEU A 41 -48.37 43.04 7.07
C LEU A 41 -47.16 43.30 7.98
N ALA A 42 -46.95 44.54 8.41
CA ALA A 42 -45.86 44.89 9.30
C ALA A 42 -45.95 44.16 10.64
N VAL A 43 -47.15 44.11 11.24
CA VAL A 43 -47.41 43.37 12.49
C VAL A 43 -47.29 41.86 12.25
N GLY A 44 -47.78 41.34 11.12
CA GLY A 44 -47.65 39.93 10.75
C GLY A 44 -46.19 39.48 10.58
N ILE A 45 -45.35 40.28 9.93
CA ILE A 45 -43.91 40.00 9.77
C ILE A 45 -43.19 40.13 11.10
N ALA A 46 -43.48 41.18 11.88
CA ALA A 46 -42.88 41.38 13.19
C ALA A 46 -43.19 40.18 14.12
N ALA A 47 -44.46 39.76 14.22
CA ALA A 47 -44.88 38.62 15.03
C ALA A 47 -44.40 37.27 14.47
N GLY A 48 -44.36 37.10 13.15
CA GLY A 48 -43.87 35.86 12.53
C GLY A 48 -42.36 35.67 12.72
N SER A 49 -41.58 36.75 12.67
CA SER A 49 -40.13 36.68 12.81
C SER A 49 -39.65 36.41 14.25
N THR A 50 -40.41 36.81 15.27
CA THR A 50 -40.08 36.55 16.67
C THR A 50 -40.32 35.11 17.09
N VAL A 51 -41.35 34.45 16.52
CA VAL A 51 -41.69 33.05 16.83
C VAL A 51 -40.66 32.05 16.24
N VAL A 52 -40.03 32.39 15.11
CA VAL A 52 -39.15 31.47 14.36
C VAL A 52 -37.66 31.67 14.66
N ARG A 53 -37.22 32.89 15.01
CA ARG A 53 -35.79 33.20 15.23
C ARG A 53 -35.17 32.47 16.42
N GLY A 54 -35.88 32.31 17.54
CA GLY A 54 -35.37 31.63 18.73
C GLY A 54 -34.99 30.17 18.45
N PRO A 55 -35.94 29.32 18.02
CA PRO A 55 -35.67 27.90 17.77
C PRO A 55 -34.58 27.63 16.72
N LEU A 56 -34.49 28.46 15.68
CA LEU A 56 -33.45 28.30 14.65
C LEU A 56 -32.06 28.67 15.17
N LEU A 57 -31.93 29.77 15.92
CA LEU A 57 -30.67 30.16 16.55
C LEU A 57 -30.24 29.15 17.61
N ASP A 58 -31.17 28.65 18.41
CA ASP A 58 -30.88 27.67 19.45
C ASP A 58 -30.50 26.32 18.84
N SER A 59 -31.14 25.89 17.75
CA SER A 59 -30.73 24.69 17.01
C SER A 59 -29.35 24.83 16.34
N THR A 60 -29.00 26.04 15.90
CA THR A 60 -27.69 26.31 15.29
C THR A 60 -26.60 26.34 16.35
N ARG A 61 -26.89 26.93 17.52
CA ARG A 61 -25.99 26.91 18.68
C ARG A 61 -25.80 25.51 19.23
N ALA A 62 -26.87 24.74 19.39
CA ALA A 62 -26.78 23.34 19.81
C ALA A 62 -25.95 22.50 18.82
N ARG A 63 -26.11 22.74 17.51
CA ARG A 63 -25.27 22.09 16.50
C ARG A 63 -23.81 22.53 16.56
N LEU A 64 -23.54 23.80 16.87
CA LEU A 64 -22.18 24.32 17.05
C LEU A 64 -21.53 23.67 18.28
N GLU A 65 -22.22 23.66 19.42
CA GLU A 65 -21.75 23.03 20.66
C GLU A 65 -21.50 21.53 20.47
N SER A 66 -22.42 20.80 19.83
CA SER A 66 -22.19 19.38 19.51
C SER A 66 -21.04 19.16 18.54
N ALA A 67 -20.83 20.06 17.57
CA ALA A 67 -19.70 19.95 16.65
C ALA A 67 -18.36 20.26 17.34
N GLU A 68 -18.33 21.25 18.23
CA GLU A 68 -17.17 21.57 19.07
C GLU A 68 -16.82 20.39 19.98
N GLU A 69 -17.81 19.78 20.65
CA GLU A 69 -17.63 18.59 21.48
C GLU A 69 -17.11 17.40 20.66
N LEU A 70 -17.67 17.14 19.47
CA LEU A 70 -17.15 16.10 18.58
C LEU A 70 -15.69 16.35 18.19
N ILE A 71 -15.33 17.59 17.85
CA ILE A 71 -13.95 17.95 17.49
C ILE A 71 -13.00 17.70 18.66
N GLU A 72 -13.41 18.01 19.90
CA GLU A 72 -12.59 17.74 21.08
C GLU A 72 -12.40 16.24 21.33
N VAL A 73 -13.46 15.43 21.19
CA VAL A 73 -13.38 13.97 21.31
C VAL A 73 -12.45 13.38 20.23
N GLU A 74 -12.63 13.77 18.98
CA GLU A 74 -11.81 13.30 17.85
C GLU A 74 -10.33 13.69 18.01
N ARG A 75 -10.05 14.88 18.55
CA ARG A 75 -8.67 15.29 18.86
C ARG A 75 -8.06 14.43 19.96
N ALA A 76 -8.82 14.18 21.03
CA ALA A 76 -8.35 13.34 22.13
C ALA A 76 -8.09 11.89 21.69
N GLU A 77 -8.92 11.35 20.80
CA GLU A 77 -8.72 10.02 20.21
C GLU A 77 -7.48 9.98 19.29
N ASN A 78 -7.29 11.00 18.45
CA ASN A 78 -6.07 11.12 17.63
C ASN A 78 -4.80 11.23 18.49
N ASP A 79 -4.83 12.03 19.57
CA ASP A 79 -3.69 12.17 20.49
C ASP A 79 -3.38 10.84 21.21
N ALA A 80 -4.41 10.09 21.59
CA ALA A 80 -4.25 8.77 22.20
C ALA A 80 -3.64 7.75 21.22
N LEU A 81 -4.15 7.70 19.99
CA LEU A 81 -3.60 6.86 18.92
C LEU A 81 -2.16 7.24 18.59
N ALA A 82 -1.84 8.53 18.52
CA ALA A 82 -0.47 9.01 18.31
C ALA A 82 0.48 8.61 19.45
N ALA A 83 0.01 8.65 20.71
CA ALA A 83 0.80 8.20 21.87
C ALA A 83 1.01 6.68 21.90
N GLU A 84 0.03 5.91 21.43
CA GLU A 84 0.15 4.45 21.27
C GLU A 84 1.15 4.10 20.16
N LEU A 85 1.09 4.79 19.01
CA LEU A 85 2.08 4.69 17.94
C LEU A 85 3.49 5.04 18.43
N ALA A 86 3.65 6.13 19.20
CA ALA A 86 4.94 6.52 19.76
C ALA A 86 5.49 5.48 20.77
N GLN A 87 4.63 4.79 21.52
CA GLN A 87 5.05 3.68 22.38
C GLN A 87 5.51 2.47 21.55
N LEU A 88 4.81 2.16 20.46
CA LEU A 88 5.18 1.12 19.52
C LEU A 88 6.54 1.44 18.85
N ASP A 89 6.76 2.69 18.41
CA ASP A 89 8.02 3.14 17.80
C ASP A 89 9.22 3.00 18.75
N ASN A 90 9.07 3.27 20.05
CA ASN A 90 10.15 3.07 21.02
C ASN A 90 10.47 1.58 21.23
N TRP A 91 9.50 0.69 21.06
CA TRP A 91 9.72 -0.75 21.13
C TRP A 91 10.48 -1.29 19.90
N VAL A 92 10.38 -0.62 18.75
CA VAL A 92 11.15 -0.94 17.52
C VAL A 92 12.67 -0.85 17.73
N VAL A 93 13.15 -0.12 18.75
CA VAL A 93 14.59 0.09 18.98
C VAL A 93 15.24 -1.09 19.74
N ASP A 94 14.61 -1.62 20.79
CA ASP A 94 15.19 -2.65 21.67
C ASP A 94 14.47 -4.02 21.65
N GLY A 95 13.21 -4.05 21.19
CA GLY A 95 12.38 -5.25 21.08
C GLY A 95 12.82 -6.29 20.03
N PRO A 96 13.30 -5.91 18.83
CA PRO A 96 13.58 -6.86 17.75
C PRO A 96 14.68 -7.85 18.12
N ASP A 97 15.73 -7.37 18.79
CA ASP A 97 16.89 -8.17 19.19
C ASP A 97 16.55 -9.33 20.14
N GLN A 98 15.52 -9.20 20.98
CA GLN A 98 15.12 -10.28 21.89
C GLN A 98 14.16 -11.27 21.22
N LEU A 99 13.41 -10.83 20.22
CA LEU A 99 12.43 -11.65 19.51
C LEU A 99 13.03 -12.42 18.33
N LEU A 100 13.97 -11.80 17.62
CA LEU A 100 14.48 -12.25 16.34
C LEU A 100 15.84 -12.94 16.43
N ARG A 101 16.56 -12.81 17.56
CA ARG A 101 17.87 -13.44 17.75
C ARG A 101 17.80 -14.95 17.55
N GLY A 102 18.69 -15.46 16.69
CA GLY A 102 18.82 -16.87 16.36
C GLY A 102 17.81 -17.40 15.33
N ARG A 103 16.86 -16.58 14.86
CA ARG A 103 15.80 -17.01 13.93
C ARG A 103 16.30 -17.42 12.56
N LEU A 104 17.36 -16.77 12.08
CA LEU A 104 17.99 -17.07 10.79
C LEU A 104 19.36 -17.75 10.95
N SER A 105 19.55 -18.48 12.05
CA SER A 105 20.80 -19.20 12.28
C SER A 105 21.02 -20.24 11.17
N GLY A 106 22.15 -20.15 10.47
CA GLY A 106 22.47 -21.04 9.35
C GLY A 106 21.86 -20.66 8.00
N LEU A 107 21.01 -19.63 7.94
CA LEU A 107 20.38 -19.12 6.71
C LEU A 107 21.04 -17.81 6.29
N ALA A 108 21.67 -17.80 5.12
CA ALA A 108 22.21 -16.58 4.52
C ALA A 108 21.13 -15.83 3.76
N VAL A 109 20.91 -14.55 4.06
CA VAL A 109 19.90 -13.75 3.37
C VAL A 109 20.53 -12.78 2.38
N LEU A 110 20.13 -12.87 1.12
CA LEU A 110 20.33 -11.85 0.10
C LEU A 110 19.04 -11.04 -0.05
N THR A 111 19.12 -9.71 0.06
CA THR A 111 17.97 -8.85 -0.21
C THR A 111 18.09 -8.27 -1.62
N ILE A 112 17.06 -8.46 -2.44
CA ILE A 112 16.93 -7.87 -3.78
C ILE A 112 15.88 -6.77 -3.69
N VAL A 113 16.23 -5.54 -4.04
CA VAL A 113 15.31 -4.40 -4.00
C VAL A 113 14.95 -4.01 -5.44
N ALA A 114 13.68 -4.11 -5.80
CA ALA A 114 13.20 -3.75 -7.13
C ALA A 114 12.98 -2.23 -7.21
N GLY A 115 13.97 -1.50 -7.72
CA GLY A 115 13.85 -0.06 -7.97
C GLY A 115 14.03 0.80 -6.71
N ASP A 116 13.36 1.95 -6.72
CA ASP A 116 13.48 2.98 -5.68
C ASP A 116 12.47 2.76 -4.56
N VAL A 117 12.67 1.69 -3.78
CA VAL A 117 11.93 1.46 -2.54
C VAL A 117 12.44 2.43 -1.47
N ASP A 118 11.53 2.98 -0.65
CA ASP A 118 11.87 3.91 0.43
C ASP A 118 13.06 3.38 1.28
N PRO A 119 14.18 4.12 1.35
CA PRO A 119 15.39 3.65 2.03
C PRO A 119 15.19 3.39 3.53
N ASP A 120 14.22 4.05 4.17
CA ASP A 120 13.91 3.79 5.59
C ASP A 120 13.26 2.42 5.76
N VAL A 121 12.46 1.98 4.76
CA VAL A 121 11.87 0.64 4.73
C VAL A 121 12.95 -0.42 4.54
N VAL A 122 13.82 -0.24 3.54
CA VAL A 122 14.95 -1.14 3.28
C VAL A 122 15.82 -1.25 4.54
N ALA A 123 16.18 -0.11 5.16
CA ALA A 123 16.97 -0.08 6.38
C ALA A 123 16.27 -0.76 7.57
N GLY A 124 14.95 -0.66 7.66
CA GLY A 124 14.13 -1.36 8.66
C GLY A 124 14.18 -2.88 8.54
N VAL A 125 14.02 -3.38 7.31
CA VAL A 125 14.12 -4.80 6.97
C VAL A 125 15.54 -5.32 7.24
N VAL A 126 16.57 -4.66 6.69
CA VAL A 126 17.98 -5.06 6.86
C VAL A 126 18.38 -5.06 8.33
N ARG A 127 17.94 -4.07 9.11
CA ARG A 127 18.17 -4.03 10.57
C ARG A 127 17.53 -5.22 11.27
N SER A 128 16.30 -5.59 10.89
CA SER A 128 15.58 -6.73 11.48
C SER A 128 16.23 -8.07 11.14
N ILE A 129 16.76 -8.22 9.91
CA ILE A 129 17.56 -9.39 9.53
C ILE A 129 18.85 -9.45 10.34
N ARG A 130 19.58 -8.33 10.48
CA ARG A 130 20.83 -8.27 11.27
C ARG A 130 20.61 -8.54 12.76
N ALA A 131 19.47 -8.13 13.32
CA ALA A 131 19.07 -8.41 14.70
C ALA A 131 18.99 -9.91 15.01
N THR A 132 18.81 -10.76 13.99
CA THR A 132 18.82 -12.21 14.15
C THR A 132 20.20 -12.79 14.46
N ALA A 133 21.27 -12.02 14.21
CA ALA A 133 22.65 -12.48 14.17
C ALA A 133 22.93 -13.59 13.13
N GLY A 134 22.00 -13.81 12.20
CA GLY A 134 22.20 -14.66 11.03
C GLY A 134 23.09 -14.00 9.97
N PRO A 135 23.65 -14.79 9.04
CA PRO A 135 24.47 -14.26 7.96
C PRO A 135 23.65 -13.42 6.97
N PHE A 136 23.85 -12.10 6.98
CA PHE A 136 23.34 -11.22 5.92
C PHE A 136 24.40 -11.11 4.81
N LEU A 137 24.04 -11.27 3.55
CA LEU A 137 24.99 -11.23 2.43
C LEU A 137 25.20 -9.80 1.91
N GLY A 138 24.10 -9.07 1.75
CA GLY A 138 24.08 -7.75 1.17
C GLY A 138 22.72 -7.43 0.57
N GLU A 139 22.65 -6.23 0.01
CA GLU A 139 21.51 -5.74 -0.75
C GLU A 139 21.93 -5.61 -2.22
N LEU A 140 21.15 -6.19 -3.12
CA LEU A 140 21.22 -6.04 -4.56
C LEU A 140 20.05 -5.15 -5.00
N ARG A 141 20.31 -3.86 -5.21
CA ARG A 141 19.27 -2.93 -5.67
C ARG A 141 19.25 -2.90 -7.19
N ILE A 142 18.09 -3.11 -7.79
CA ILE A 142 17.90 -3.02 -9.24
C ILE A 142 17.65 -1.56 -9.61
N ASP A 143 18.43 -1.03 -10.55
CA ASP A 143 18.32 0.37 -10.96
C ASP A 143 16.97 0.61 -11.68
N PRO A 144 16.28 1.75 -11.44
CA PRO A 144 15.04 2.07 -12.12
C PRO A 144 15.12 2.07 -13.65
N ALA A 145 16.30 2.27 -14.24
CA ALA A 145 16.52 2.17 -15.68
C ALA A 145 16.18 0.79 -16.26
N VAL A 146 16.15 -0.26 -15.44
CA VAL A 146 15.72 -1.60 -15.87
C VAL A 146 14.22 -1.62 -16.19
N PHE A 147 13.42 -0.81 -15.50
CA PHE A 147 11.96 -0.77 -15.63
C PHE A 147 11.47 0.35 -16.54
N ASP A 148 12.35 1.30 -16.88
CA ASP A 148 12.04 2.45 -17.73
C ASP A 148 11.99 2.03 -19.22
N PRO A 149 10.82 2.13 -19.89
CA PRO A 149 10.71 1.78 -21.31
C PRO A 149 11.61 2.64 -22.21
N GLU A 150 11.98 3.86 -21.80
CA GLU A 150 12.90 4.73 -22.55
C GLU A 150 14.36 4.22 -22.51
N GLN A 151 14.71 3.35 -21.56
CA GLN A 151 16.05 2.79 -21.39
C GLN A 151 16.19 1.37 -21.93
N THR A 152 15.14 0.81 -22.53
CA THR A 152 15.09 -0.58 -23.05
C THR A 152 16.30 -0.91 -23.93
N ASP A 153 16.66 -0.04 -24.88
CA ASP A 153 17.79 -0.26 -25.79
C ASP A 153 19.13 -0.36 -25.04
N ARG A 154 19.31 0.49 -24.00
CA ARG A 154 20.50 0.45 -23.14
C ARG A 154 20.57 -0.88 -22.40
N VAL A 155 19.48 -1.28 -21.75
CA VAL A 155 19.42 -2.52 -20.96
C VAL A 155 19.65 -3.74 -21.86
N ALA A 156 18.97 -3.82 -23.00
CA ALA A 156 19.14 -4.91 -23.96
C ALA A 156 20.58 -5.01 -24.49
N SER A 157 21.23 -3.87 -24.75
CA SER A 157 22.63 -3.85 -25.20
C SER A 157 23.60 -4.40 -24.16
N VAL A 158 23.39 -4.11 -22.86
CA VAL A 158 24.19 -4.64 -21.75
C VAL A 158 23.96 -6.14 -21.58
N LEU A 159 22.71 -6.59 -21.73
CA LEU A 159 22.35 -8.01 -21.65
C LEU A 159 22.85 -8.82 -22.86
N GLY A 160 23.23 -8.15 -23.95
CA GLY A 160 23.62 -8.77 -25.22
C GLY A 160 22.44 -9.32 -26.01
N ILE A 161 21.24 -8.79 -25.76
CA ILE A 161 20.00 -9.19 -26.43
C ILE A 161 19.89 -8.39 -27.71
N THR A 162 19.74 -9.09 -28.83
CA THR A 162 19.37 -8.43 -30.09
C THR A 162 17.85 -8.41 -30.15
N LEU A 163 17.27 -7.23 -29.96
CA LEU A 163 15.85 -7.00 -30.16
C LEU A 163 15.61 -6.91 -31.68
N GLU A 164 15.54 -8.05 -32.35
CA GLU A 164 14.98 -8.06 -33.70
C GLU A 164 13.47 -7.95 -33.55
N PRO A 165 12.80 -6.94 -34.13
CA PRO A 165 11.35 -6.92 -34.19
C PRO A 165 10.90 -8.04 -35.13
N GLU A 166 10.81 -9.25 -34.61
CA GLU A 166 10.12 -10.33 -35.30
C GLU A 166 8.63 -10.01 -35.18
N ALA A 167 7.97 -9.80 -36.33
CA ALA A 167 6.52 -9.63 -36.36
C ALA A 167 5.88 -10.79 -35.57
N ASP A 168 4.87 -10.48 -34.76
CA ASP A 168 4.22 -11.49 -33.94
C ASP A 168 3.62 -12.62 -34.82
N ALA A 169 3.10 -13.69 -34.21
CA ALA A 169 2.47 -14.78 -34.96
C ALA A 169 1.28 -14.33 -35.85
N ALA A 170 0.76 -13.11 -35.65
CA ALA A 170 -0.29 -12.47 -36.43
C ALA A 170 0.26 -11.52 -37.53
N GLY A 171 1.56 -11.24 -37.56
CA GLY A 171 2.22 -10.36 -38.52
C GLY A 171 2.16 -8.87 -38.16
N ASP A 172 1.82 -8.52 -36.92
CA ASP A 172 1.82 -7.13 -36.41
C ASP A 172 3.20 -6.75 -35.86
N ASP A 173 3.54 -5.45 -35.94
CA ASP A 173 4.75 -4.90 -35.32
C ASP A 173 4.64 -5.08 -33.79
N VAL A 174 5.69 -5.65 -33.18
CA VAL A 174 5.79 -5.77 -31.72
C VAL A 174 5.76 -4.37 -31.09
N SER A 175 4.90 -4.15 -30.10
CA SER A 175 4.79 -2.83 -29.47
C SER A 175 6.05 -2.51 -28.67
N ALA A 176 6.37 -1.23 -28.51
CA ALA A 176 7.51 -0.82 -27.66
C ALA A 176 7.36 -1.33 -26.22
N ASP A 177 6.12 -1.44 -25.73
CA ASP A 177 5.80 -1.96 -24.42
C ASP A 177 6.11 -3.47 -24.31
N ASP A 178 5.84 -4.26 -25.36
CA ASP A 178 6.18 -5.69 -25.40
C ASP A 178 7.70 -5.90 -25.42
N VAL A 179 8.44 -5.07 -26.18
CA VAL A 179 9.91 -5.12 -26.22
C VAL A 179 10.51 -4.76 -24.85
N ALA A 180 9.97 -3.74 -24.18
CA ALA A 180 10.36 -3.38 -22.82
C ALA A 180 10.08 -4.54 -21.85
N ALA A 181 8.91 -5.17 -21.92
CA ALA A 181 8.55 -6.33 -21.11
C ALA A 181 9.50 -7.52 -21.32
N LEU A 182 9.82 -7.86 -22.57
CA LEU A 182 10.77 -8.93 -22.90
C LEU A 182 12.17 -8.63 -22.36
N THR A 183 12.60 -7.37 -22.44
CA THR A 183 13.91 -6.95 -21.93
C THR A 183 13.96 -7.05 -20.40
N MET A 184 12.89 -6.64 -19.70
CA MET A 184 12.74 -6.81 -18.26
C MET A 184 12.73 -8.28 -17.85
N THR A 185 12.00 -9.13 -18.57
CA THR A 185 12.00 -10.58 -18.35
C THR A 185 13.40 -11.15 -18.51
N ALA A 186 14.09 -10.86 -19.60
CA ALA A 186 15.44 -11.36 -19.81
C ALA A 186 16.45 -10.84 -18.76
N PHE A 187 16.25 -9.63 -18.23
CA PHE A 187 17.02 -9.14 -17.09
C PHE A 187 16.78 -9.98 -15.83
N GLY A 188 15.52 -10.27 -15.49
CA GLY A 188 15.19 -11.08 -14.32
C GLY A 188 15.66 -12.53 -14.44
N GLU A 189 15.58 -13.13 -15.64
CA GLU A 189 16.19 -14.42 -15.96
C GLU A 189 17.70 -14.39 -15.70
N ARG A 190 18.40 -13.34 -16.15
CA ARG A 190 19.84 -13.19 -15.94
C ARG A 190 20.22 -13.08 -14.46
N ILE A 191 19.40 -12.44 -13.62
CA ILE A 191 19.62 -12.42 -12.17
C ILE A 191 19.40 -13.81 -11.59
N ALA A 192 18.29 -14.46 -11.94
CA ALA A 192 17.96 -15.80 -11.45
C ALA A 192 19.03 -16.85 -11.79
N GLU A 193 19.56 -16.83 -13.02
CA GLU A 193 20.65 -17.72 -13.47
C GLU A 193 21.93 -17.59 -12.62
N ARG A 194 22.16 -16.43 -12.01
CA ARG A 194 23.36 -16.12 -11.22
C ARG A 194 23.21 -16.44 -9.73
N LEU A 195 21.98 -16.48 -9.21
CA LEU A 195 21.72 -16.77 -7.80
C LEU A 195 22.29 -18.12 -7.32
N PRO A 196 22.19 -19.23 -8.09
CA PRO A 196 22.82 -20.50 -7.71
C PRO A 196 24.33 -20.40 -7.49
N THR A 197 25.03 -19.57 -8.28
CA THR A 197 26.48 -19.35 -8.11
C THR A 197 26.79 -18.65 -6.78
N VAL A 198 25.94 -17.71 -6.36
CA VAL A 198 26.07 -17.06 -5.03
C VAL A 198 25.84 -18.10 -3.93
N ALA A 199 24.78 -18.89 -4.02
CA ALA A 199 24.46 -19.93 -3.04
C ALA A 199 25.60 -20.97 -2.92
N GLU A 200 26.13 -21.46 -4.04
CA GLU A 200 27.24 -22.43 -4.07
C GLU A 200 28.51 -21.84 -3.43
N ALA A 201 28.84 -20.58 -3.72
CA ALA A 201 29.99 -19.91 -3.12
C ALA A 201 29.87 -19.79 -1.59
N ILE A 202 28.66 -19.65 -1.04
CA ILE A 202 28.43 -19.55 0.41
C ILE A 202 28.42 -20.91 1.10
N VAL A 203 27.94 -21.96 0.43
CA VAL A 203 27.92 -23.32 1.01
C VAL A 203 29.33 -23.94 0.97
N THR A 204 30.12 -23.67 -0.07
CA THR A 204 31.48 -24.22 -0.22
C THR A 204 32.50 -23.66 0.77
N THR A 205 32.30 -22.45 1.31
CA THR A 205 33.13 -21.90 2.39
C THR A 205 33.00 -22.73 3.68
N VAL A 206 31.82 -23.29 3.96
CA VAL A 206 31.57 -24.17 5.13
C VAL A 206 32.37 -25.46 5.05
N ALA A 207 32.56 -26.02 3.85
CA ALA A 207 33.33 -27.25 3.67
C ALA A 207 34.86 -27.05 3.89
N SER A 208 35.33 -25.81 3.88
CA SER A 208 36.75 -25.44 3.90
C SER A 208 37.28 -25.05 5.29
N GLU A 209 36.44 -25.10 6.34
CA GLU A 209 36.77 -24.71 7.73
C GLU A 209 37.98 -25.46 8.36
N GLY A 210 38.51 -26.48 7.68
CA GLY A 210 39.71 -27.23 8.09
C GLY A 210 41.07 -26.59 7.71
N SER A 211 41.11 -25.51 6.94
CA SER A 211 42.36 -24.88 6.49
C SER A 211 42.40 -23.41 6.89
N ALA A 212 43.18 -23.07 7.91
CA ALA A 212 43.48 -21.69 8.27
C ALA A 212 44.29 -21.04 7.14
N GLY A 213 43.58 -20.41 6.19
CA GLY A 213 44.15 -19.73 5.04
C GLY A 213 43.30 -18.54 4.62
N ASP A 214 43.97 -17.55 4.07
CA ASP A 214 43.59 -16.23 3.56
C ASP A 214 42.54 -16.26 2.40
N GLY A 215 41.59 -17.20 2.44
CA GLY A 215 40.69 -17.55 1.31
C GLY A 215 39.22 -17.74 1.68
N ALA A 216 38.77 -17.25 2.83
CA ALA A 216 37.34 -17.20 3.13
C ALA A 216 36.74 -15.98 2.44
N SER A 217 35.97 -16.21 1.37
CA SER A 217 35.30 -15.14 0.64
C SER A 217 34.29 -14.43 1.53
N THR A 218 34.30 -13.11 1.45
CA THR A 218 33.28 -12.28 2.11
C THR A 218 32.01 -12.24 1.26
N GLY A 219 30.85 -11.98 1.86
CA GLY A 219 29.60 -11.84 1.10
C GLY A 219 29.70 -10.79 -0.01
N GLY A 220 30.37 -9.66 0.26
CA GLY A 220 30.62 -8.62 -0.72
C GLY A 220 31.56 -9.04 -1.86
N GLU A 221 32.57 -9.87 -1.58
CA GLU A 221 33.44 -10.41 -2.62
C GLU A 221 32.69 -11.38 -3.54
N VAL A 222 31.84 -12.25 -2.97
CA VAL A 222 30.98 -13.15 -3.74
C VAL A 222 30.02 -12.34 -4.61
N LEU A 223 29.27 -11.39 -4.03
CA LEU A 223 28.31 -10.58 -4.78
C LEU A 223 28.99 -9.77 -5.89
N ARG A 224 30.15 -9.16 -5.62
CA ARG A 224 30.89 -8.41 -6.64
C ARG A 224 31.45 -9.32 -7.73
N SER A 225 31.83 -10.56 -7.42
CA SER A 225 32.27 -11.52 -8.44
C SER A 225 31.14 -11.96 -9.38
N VAL A 226 29.90 -12.00 -8.87
CA VAL A 226 28.72 -12.50 -9.61
C VAL A 226 27.96 -11.38 -10.32
N PHE A 227 27.85 -10.20 -9.72
CA PHE A 227 27.02 -9.09 -10.22
C PHE A 227 27.84 -7.83 -10.58
N GLY A 228 29.16 -7.84 -10.42
CA GLY A 228 30.00 -6.65 -10.63
C GLY A 228 29.95 -6.09 -12.06
N ASP A 229 29.71 -6.92 -13.07
CA ASP A 229 29.49 -6.49 -14.46
C ASP A 229 28.18 -5.71 -14.62
N LEU A 230 27.11 -6.10 -13.92
CA LEU A 230 25.84 -5.37 -13.92
C LEU A 230 25.93 -4.08 -13.12
N GLU A 231 26.72 -4.08 -12.04
CA GLU A 231 27.02 -2.88 -11.25
C GLU A 231 27.86 -1.88 -12.05
N ASP A 232 28.90 -2.34 -12.72
CA ASP A 232 29.74 -1.51 -13.59
C ASP A 232 28.94 -0.94 -14.79
N ALA A 233 27.86 -1.63 -15.21
CA ALA A 233 26.92 -1.15 -16.23
C ALA A 233 25.84 -0.18 -15.69
N GLY A 234 25.75 -0.02 -14.36
CA GLY A 234 24.75 0.80 -13.68
C GLY A 234 23.33 0.27 -13.87
N LEU A 235 23.16 -1.06 -13.85
CA LEU A 235 21.84 -1.72 -13.85
C LEU A 235 21.47 -2.27 -12.46
N VAL A 236 22.46 -2.44 -11.59
CA VAL A 236 22.27 -2.81 -10.19
C VAL A 236 23.26 -2.04 -9.31
N ASP A 237 22.94 -1.89 -8.03
CA ASP A 237 23.87 -1.41 -7.01
C ASP A 237 24.06 -2.48 -5.92
N LEU A 238 25.31 -2.70 -5.52
CA LEU A 238 25.63 -3.58 -4.39
C LEU A 238 25.80 -2.75 -3.12
N LEU A 239 24.84 -2.88 -2.20
CA LEU A 239 24.73 -2.07 -1.00
C LEU A 239 24.79 -2.95 0.25
N GLU A 240 25.13 -2.34 1.39
CA GLU A 240 25.13 -3.01 2.71
C GLU A 240 25.87 -4.37 2.75
N VAL A 241 26.84 -4.56 1.85
CA VAL A 241 27.50 -5.85 1.60
C VAL A 241 28.30 -6.32 2.81
N ASN A 242 28.25 -7.63 3.05
CA ASN A 242 28.96 -8.21 4.18
C ASN A 242 30.46 -8.32 3.91
N THR A 243 31.26 -7.63 4.71
CA THR A 243 32.72 -7.62 4.62
C THR A 243 33.40 -8.64 5.53
N ARG A 244 32.62 -9.52 6.17
CA ARG A 244 33.12 -10.63 7.00
C ARG A 244 32.93 -11.94 6.24
N PRO A 245 33.75 -12.96 6.53
CA PRO A 245 33.53 -14.30 6.02
C PRO A 245 32.11 -14.78 6.34
N VAL A 246 31.43 -15.32 5.33
CA VAL A 246 30.06 -15.84 5.48
C VAL A 246 30.10 -17.36 5.41
N THR A 247 29.50 -17.98 6.42
CA THR A 247 29.29 -19.42 6.52
C THR A 247 27.79 -19.64 6.74
N ALA A 248 27.12 -20.32 5.81
CA ALA A 248 25.71 -20.66 5.94
C ALA A 248 25.41 -22.01 5.29
N GLU A 249 24.40 -22.69 5.82
CA GLU A 249 23.95 -24.00 5.32
C GLU A 249 23.10 -23.85 4.06
N ARG A 250 22.34 -22.76 3.97
CA ARG A 250 21.47 -22.40 2.85
C ARG A 250 21.47 -20.89 2.62
N MET A 251 21.02 -20.50 1.43
CA MET A 251 20.77 -19.12 1.07
C MET A 251 19.28 -18.93 0.77
N GLU A 252 18.72 -17.85 1.29
CA GLU A 252 17.36 -17.37 1.09
C GLU A 252 17.40 -16.03 0.36
N VAL A 253 16.39 -15.77 -0.49
CA VAL A 253 16.27 -14.49 -1.18
C VAL A 253 15.04 -13.75 -0.69
N LEU A 254 15.26 -12.54 -0.19
CA LEU A 254 14.20 -11.59 0.11
C LEU A 254 14.08 -10.59 -1.04
N VAL A 255 13.00 -10.64 -1.80
CA VAL A 255 12.66 -9.60 -2.78
C VAL A 255 11.82 -8.54 -2.09
N LEU A 256 12.21 -7.27 -2.21
CA LEU A 256 11.47 -6.13 -1.72
C LEU A 256 11.03 -5.26 -2.90
N THR A 257 9.73 -4.98 -2.98
CA THR A 257 9.13 -4.12 -4.01
C THR A 257 8.22 -3.07 -3.37
N ASP A 258 7.86 -2.05 -4.15
CA ASP A 258 7.03 -0.93 -3.69
C ASP A 258 5.92 -0.64 -4.70
N ARG A 259 4.71 -0.38 -4.19
CA ARG A 259 3.57 0.06 -4.99
C ARG A 259 3.68 1.50 -5.49
N ASN A 260 4.69 2.24 -5.03
CA ASN A 260 4.99 3.61 -5.40
C ASN A 260 6.05 3.76 -6.49
N LEU A 261 6.52 2.64 -7.07
CA LEU A 261 7.43 2.69 -8.21
C LEU A 261 6.77 3.37 -9.42
N VAL A 262 7.59 4.08 -10.20
CA VAL A 262 7.15 4.77 -11.42
C VAL A 262 6.75 3.77 -12.52
N HIS A 263 7.50 2.68 -12.61
CA HIS A 263 7.29 1.61 -13.59
C HIS A 263 7.11 0.28 -12.86
N ASP A 264 6.25 -0.58 -13.42
CA ASP A 264 5.90 -1.88 -12.81
C ASP A 264 7.03 -2.91 -13.02
N PRO A 265 7.67 -3.42 -11.94
CA PRO A 265 8.75 -4.39 -12.05
C PRO A 265 8.26 -5.83 -12.31
N ALA A 266 6.94 -6.07 -12.40
CA ALA A 266 6.36 -7.42 -12.41
C ALA A 266 6.97 -8.36 -13.46
N ALA A 267 7.24 -7.89 -14.69
CA ALA A 267 7.80 -8.74 -15.75
C ALA A 267 9.20 -9.28 -15.41
N MET A 268 10.02 -8.46 -14.73
CA MET A 268 11.34 -8.88 -14.23
C MET A 268 11.18 -9.82 -13.04
N LEU A 269 10.32 -9.48 -12.08
CA LEU A 269 10.10 -10.28 -10.89
C LEU A 269 9.50 -11.67 -11.20
N ASP A 270 8.59 -11.77 -12.16
CA ASP A 270 7.93 -13.03 -12.58
C ASP A 270 8.99 -14.03 -13.07
N SER A 271 9.99 -13.54 -13.82
CA SER A 271 11.12 -14.36 -14.29
C SER A 271 12.11 -14.71 -13.19
N LEU A 272 12.38 -13.77 -12.27
CA LEU A 272 13.25 -13.99 -11.11
C LEU A 272 12.75 -15.15 -10.24
N ILE A 273 11.45 -15.16 -9.93
CA ILE A 273 10.85 -16.19 -9.07
C ILE A 273 10.63 -17.51 -9.80
N THR A 274 10.33 -17.49 -11.11
CA THR A 274 10.04 -18.71 -11.88
C THR A 274 11.31 -19.49 -12.27
N VAL A 275 12.42 -18.80 -12.54
CA VAL A 275 13.70 -19.41 -12.92
C VAL A 275 14.50 -19.92 -11.70
N SER A 276 13.98 -19.75 -10.48
CA SER A 276 14.66 -20.26 -9.27
C SER A 276 14.51 -21.78 -9.06
N ASP A 277 13.83 -22.52 -9.96
CA ASP A 277 13.75 -24.01 -9.93
C ASP A 277 14.07 -24.76 -11.26
N PRO A 278 15.31 -24.70 -11.80
CA PRO A 278 15.70 -25.58 -12.91
C PRO A 278 16.85 -26.57 -12.57
N ALA A 279 17.48 -26.49 -11.39
CA ALA A 279 18.74 -27.22 -11.13
C ALA A 279 18.89 -27.87 -9.74
N GLY A 280 17.89 -27.85 -8.86
CA GLY A 280 17.94 -28.56 -7.58
C GLY A 280 18.75 -27.88 -6.46
N ALA A 281 19.12 -26.61 -6.63
CA ALA A 281 19.49 -25.72 -5.53
C ALA A 281 18.25 -24.90 -5.17
N ALA A 282 17.36 -25.47 -4.35
CA ALA A 282 16.16 -24.78 -3.88
C ALA A 282 16.58 -23.54 -3.08
N ILE A 283 16.53 -22.37 -3.73
CA ILE A 283 16.66 -21.07 -3.08
C ILE A 283 15.23 -20.63 -2.84
N ASP A 284 14.81 -20.67 -1.58
CA ASP A 284 13.49 -20.21 -1.21
C ASP A 284 13.44 -18.67 -1.35
N VAL A 285 12.35 -18.19 -1.95
CA VAL A 285 12.13 -16.77 -2.21
C VAL A 285 10.95 -16.27 -1.39
N LEU A 286 11.18 -15.19 -0.65
CA LEU A 286 10.14 -14.43 0.02
C LEU A 286 10.01 -13.06 -0.64
N VAL A 287 8.79 -12.68 -1.02
CA VAL A 287 8.49 -11.38 -1.61
C VAL A 287 7.79 -10.49 -0.60
N ALA A 288 8.41 -9.36 -0.25
CA ALA A 288 7.84 -8.33 0.62
C ALA A 288 7.45 -7.10 -0.20
N GLU A 289 6.27 -6.53 0.05
CA GLU A 289 5.75 -5.37 -0.67
C GLU A 289 5.37 -4.22 0.25
N VAL A 290 5.88 -3.03 -0.07
CA VAL A 290 5.39 -1.76 0.49
C VAL A 290 4.01 -1.48 -0.08
N ASN A 291 3.01 -1.48 0.81
CA ASN A 291 1.61 -1.46 0.43
C ASN A 291 0.94 -0.09 0.61
N ARG A 292 1.57 0.79 1.38
CA ARG A 292 1.11 2.16 1.60
C ARG A 292 1.37 2.98 0.34
N VAL A 293 0.31 3.29 -0.39
CA VAL A 293 0.38 4.21 -1.53
C VAL A 293 0.53 5.64 -1.02
N ALA A 294 1.51 6.37 -1.55
CA ALA A 294 1.76 7.77 -1.23
C ALA A 294 0.58 8.66 -1.66
N GLN A 295 0.36 9.77 -0.95
CA GLN A 295 -0.81 10.62 -1.19
C GLN A 295 -0.80 11.30 -2.56
N ASP A 296 0.39 11.54 -3.10
CA ASP A 296 0.65 12.15 -4.40
C ASP A 296 0.80 11.12 -5.54
N ASN A 297 0.73 9.82 -5.23
CA ASN A 297 0.78 8.77 -6.23
C ASN A 297 -0.63 8.44 -6.73
N GLU A 298 -1.01 9.06 -7.86
CA GLU A 298 -2.32 8.88 -8.49
C GLU A 298 -2.44 7.55 -9.27
N THR A 299 -1.32 6.92 -9.64
CA THR A 299 -1.26 5.70 -10.45
C THR A 299 -0.27 4.69 -9.85
N PRO A 300 -0.58 4.12 -8.67
CA PRO A 300 0.27 3.11 -8.07
C PRO A 300 0.36 1.87 -8.95
N VAL A 301 1.52 1.22 -8.95
CA VAL A 301 1.66 -0.07 -9.62
C VAL A 301 0.76 -1.12 -8.94
N GLY A 302 0.39 -2.14 -9.71
CA GLY A 302 -0.40 -3.27 -9.22
C GLY A 302 0.31 -3.95 -8.04
N SER A 303 -0.46 -4.52 -7.11
CA SER A 303 0.14 -5.31 -6.03
C SER A 303 0.71 -6.60 -6.61
N TYR A 304 2.02 -6.76 -6.52
CA TYR A 304 2.73 -7.95 -6.96
C TYR A 304 2.52 -9.10 -5.97
N VAL A 305 2.40 -8.80 -4.67
CA VAL A 305 2.03 -9.82 -3.67
C VAL A 305 0.62 -10.37 -3.92
N ALA A 306 -0.35 -9.51 -4.27
CA ALA A 306 -1.68 -9.98 -4.66
C ALA A 306 -1.62 -10.88 -5.90
N ARG A 307 -0.80 -10.51 -6.91
CA ARG A 307 -0.58 -11.35 -8.10
C ARG A 307 -0.06 -12.74 -7.74
N ILE A 308 0.94 -12.84 -6.86
CA ILE A 308 1.47 -14.13 -6.38
C ILE A 308 0.38 -14.95 -5.69
N ARG A 309 -0.42 -14.31 -4.82
CA ARG A 309 -1.49 -15.00 -4.05
C ARG A 309 -2.67 -15.45 -4.91
N ASP A 310 -2.92 -14.75 -6.01
CA ASP A 310 -3.98 -15.09 -6.95
C ASP A 310 -3.54 -16.15 -7.99
N ASP A 311 -2.23 -16.38 -8.15
CA ASP A 311 -1.68 -17.42 -9.00
C ASP A 311 -1.54 -18.75 -8.24
N GLY A 312 -2.22 -19.79 -8.72
CA GLY A 312 -2.26 -21.08 -8.02
C GLY A 312 -0.90 -21.77 -7.85
N ARG A 313 0.06 -21.56 -8.76
CA ARG A 313 1.40 -22.16 -8.64
C ARG A 313 2.29 -21.30 -7.75
N LEU A 314 2.38 -20.00 -8.03
CA LEU A 314 3.23 -19.09 -7.27
C LEU A 314 2.81 -19.00 -5.81
N ARG A 315 1.51 -19.09 -5.52
CA ARG A 315 0.98 -19.16 -4.16
C ARG A 315 1.54 -20.35 -3.38
N ASP A 316 1.74 -21.50 -4.02
CA ASP A 316 2.22 -22.71 -3.37
C ASP A 316 3.76 -22.78 -3.30
N GLU A 317 4.47 -21.92 -4.05
CA GLU A 317 5.94 -21.93 -4.20
C GLU A 317 6.64 -20.70 -3.57
N VAL A 318 5.94 -19.56 -3.44
CA VAL A 318 6.57 -18.28 -3.05
C VAL A 318 5.89 -17.70 -1.80
N SER A 319 6.69 -17.47 -0.76
CA SER A 319 6.21 -16.81 0.44
C SER A 319 6.03 -15.31 0.19
N THR A 320 5.03 -14.70 0.82
CA THR A 320 4.77 -13.26 0.62
C THR A 320 4.56 -12.53 1.94
N VAL A 321 4.94 -11.26 1.98
CA VAL A 321 4.71 -10.35 3.09
C VAL A 321 4.17 -9.02 2.56
N ASP A 322 3.03 -8.60 3.07
CA ASP A 322 2.54 -7.23 2.85
C ASP A 322 2.98 -6.28 3.96
N ASN A 323 2.73 -4.99 3.73
CA ASN A 323 2.99 -3.93 4.69
C ASN A 323 4.47 -3.89 5.09
N ALA A 324 5.36 -4.05 4.11
CA ALA A 324 6.81 -3.97 4.35
C ALA A 324 7.23 -2.60 4.90
N GLU A 325 6.39 -1.56 4.82
CA GLU A 325 6.66 -0.24 5.36
C GLU A 325 6.55 -0.11 6.89
N ILE A 326 6.03 -1.13 7.60
CA ILE A 326 5.87 -1.09 9.05
C ILE A 326 6.68 -2.18 9.74
N PHE A 327 6.94 -1.96 11.04
CA PHE A 327 7.68 -2.89 11.89
C PHE A 327 7.16 -4.34 11.82
N LEU A 328 5.84 -4.53 11.82
CA LEU A 328 5.28 -5.88 11.79
C LEU A 328 5.57 -6.59 10.47
N GLY A 329 5.61 -5.87 9.34
CA GLY A 329 6.04 -6.41 8.06
C GLY A 329 7.49 -6.86 8.09
N TRP A 330 8.38 -6.10 8.74
CA TRP A 330 9.78 -6.50 8.91
C TRP A 330 9.94 -7.77 9.75
N VAL A 331 9.16 -7.89 10.84
CA VAL A 331 9.12 -9.11 11.66
C VAL A 331 8.55 -10.28 10.86
N ALA A 332 7.47 -10.07 10.11
CA ALA A 332 6.87 -11.09 9.25
C ALA A 332 7.84 -11.57 8.18
N ALA A 333 8.65 -10.68 7.58
CA ALA A 333 9.68 -11.05 6.62
C ALA A 333 10.75 -11.95 7.27
N VAL A 334 11.26 -11.59 8.45
CA VAL A 334 12.27 -12.41 9.15
C VAL A 334 11.72 -13.78 9.53
N LEU A 335 10.53 -13.83 10.12
CA LEU A 335 9.91 -15.11 10.50
C LEU A 335 9.49 -15.92 9.27
N GLY A 336 9.09 -15.26 8.18
CA GLY A 336 8.76 -15.91 6.92
C GLY A 336 9.98 -16.56 6.28
N LEU A 337 11.15 -15.90 6.32
CA LEU A 337 12.43 -16.48 5.89
C LEU A 337 12.84 -17.68 6.77
N GLU A 338 12.61 -17.61 8.09
CA GLU A 338 12.81 -18.77 8.99
C GLU A 338 11.90 -19.95 8.60
N ALA A 339 10.63 -19.68 8.30
CA ALA A 339 9.66 -20.70 7.88
C ALA A 339 9.98 -21.28 6.50
N ALA A 340 10.40 -20.43 5.56
CA ALA A 340 10.84 -20.80 4.22
C ALA A 340 12.02 -21.77 4.26
N GLY A 341 13.07 -21.44 5.03
CA GLY A 341 14.21 -22.35 5.23
C GLY A 341 13.87 -23.67 5.96
N ALA A 342 12.69 -23.75 6.58
CA ALA A 342 12.11 -24.99 7.14
C ALA A 342 11.19 -25.74 6.14
N GLY A 343 11.12 -25.28 4.89
CA GLY A 343 10.31 -25.84 3.80
C GLY A 343 8.84 -25.43 3.84
N SER A 344 8.50 -24.32 4.50
CA SER A 344 7.11 -23.82 4.57
C SER A 344 6.91 -22.59 3.72
N VAL A 345 5.91 -22.63 2.85
CA VAL A 345 5.43 -21.45 2.10
C VAL A 345 4.25 -20.84 2.84
N GLY A 346 4.21 -19.51 2.96
CA GLY A 346 3.09 -18.81 3.57
C GLY A 346 2.97 -17.35 3.19
N HIS A 347 1.78 -16.80 3.44
CA HIS A 347 1.44 -15.43 3.08
C HIS A 347 1.08 -14.63 4.32
N TYR A 348 1.81 -13.54 4.58
CA TYR A 348 1.71 -12.80 5.82
C TYR A 348 1.39 -11.32 5.61
N GLY A 349 0.66 -10.74 6.55
CA GLY A 349 0.29 -9.33 6.54
C GLY A 349 -1.19 -9.11 6.87
N PHE A 350 -1.74 -7.97 6.44
CA PHE A 350 -3.10 -7.55 6.77
C PHE A 350 -4.03 -7.43 5.56
N ARG A 351 -3.53 -7.69 4.35
CA ARG A 351 -4.33 -7.65 3.13
C ARG A 351 -5.01 -8.98 2.87
N ASP A 352 -5.93 -8.97 1.91
CA ASP A 352 -6.62 -10.16 1.44
C ASP A 352 -5.62 -11.22 0.95
N GLY A 353 -5.94 -12.49 1.21
CA GLY A 353 -5.09 -13.62 0.85
C GLY A 353 -3.95 -13.92 1.84
N ALA A 354 -3.80 -13.16 2.93
CA ALA A 354 -2.85 -13.50 4.01
C ALA A 354 -3.40 -14.62 4.91
N ASP A 355 -2.53 -15.57 5.27
CA ASP A 355 -2.80 -16.66 6.23
C ASP A 355 -2.82 -16.17 7.68
N GLY A 356 -2.16 -15.03 7.94
CA GLY A 356 -2.10 -14.36 9.24
C GLY A 356 -1.11 -13.19 9.22
N ALA A 357 -1.02 -12.45 10.33
CA ALA A 357 -0.10 -11.30 10.38
C ALA A 357 1.39 -11.71 10.39
N VAL A 358 1.70 -12.86 10.96
CA VAL A 358 3.04 -13.47 11.04
C VAL A 358 2.93 -14.99 11.00
N PRO A 359 4.00 -15.73 10.64
CA PRO A 359 4.01 -17.18 10.75
C PRO A 359 3.62 -17.68 12.14
N PRO A 360 2.87 -18.80 12.24
CA PRO A 360 2.55 -19.40 13.52
C PRO A 360 3.82 -19.90 14.21
N ARG A 361 3.86 -19.85 15.54
CA ARG A 361 4.96 -20.47 16.28
C ARG A 361 4.97 -21.98 16.03
N PRO A 362 6.14 -22.60 15.74
CA PRO A 362 6.26 -24.04 15.70
C PRO A 362 5.72 -24.65 17.00
N ALA A 363 4.96 -25.74 16.91
CA ALA A 363 4.54 -26.47 18.09
C ALA A 363 5.80 -26.94 18.86
N ALA A 364 5.81 -26.74 20.18
CA ALA A 364 6.90 -27.26 20.99
C ALA A 364 7.00 -28.78 20.80
N PRO A 365 8.21 -29.36 20.66
CA PRO A 365 8.34 -30.81 20.53
C PRO A 365 7.67 -31.49 21.73
N GLU A 366 6.78 -32.44 21.46
CA GLU A 366 6.22 -33.29 22.50
C GLU A 366 7.38 -34.09 23.10
N GLY A 367 7.69 -33.82 24.37
CA GLY A 367 8.85 -34.35 25.09
C GLY A 367 8.70 -35.80 25.53
#